data_AF-B8KIA2-F1
#
_entry.id   AF-B8KIA2-F1
#
_cell.length_a   1.000
_cell.length_b   1.000
_cell.length_c   1.000
_cell.angle_alpha   90.00
_cell.angle_beta   90.00
_cell.angle_gamma   90.00
#
_symmetry.space_group_name_H-M   'P 1'
#
loop_
_entity.id
_entity.type
_entity.pdbx_description
1 polymer ?
#
loop_
_entity_poly.entity_id
_entity_poly.type
_entity_poly.pdbx_seq_one_letter_code
_entity_poly.pdbx_strand_id
1 'polypeptide(L)'
;MGALSMARQLLWFSEKPPVFLAVFALISAGQLAAVDARADSQMDASNASRYWQSAASAAREAYIEEPMPAGFQVFISALDGPVYADDQGRTLYKWPLGALRNGSTGDRKDGPSNCTDEVLTQSAGLMSPYPPGLLLPDADERLSCAEVWPPVLASGDAEEVGKWTLVERESGAKQWAYDGYPLYTSNLDQTPGDTLGGSKIKSVRDGGIVREPVGPPPDVPAGFKVVQSTTGRLLVTKEEYSVYTRDGDTPNTSNCDAKCLKDWTPVPAPEIAMNRGEWGVVKQATGFNQWAFRGMPLYTYNKDPGIRSFIGSDVPDWRNPSWHNVYTQRAVTPPAQFTVQEVEFGGHVLADSRGRTIYLYNCRDDSFAQLACDHPDSAQEYRMAICGNGDPDVCRETFPYVHAKPDAKSDSTLWTVMAIDPQTGRHAAAGATDAIYVWAYRMRPVYTYRGDTEPGVTNGDGIGEFTGRRNGYKAFVLRDDFGENAFRR
;
A
#
# COMPACT_ATOMS: atom_id res chain seq x y z
N MET A 1 43.48 -55.71 -70.20
CA MET A 1 42.68 -56.62 -69.36
C MET A 1 41.57 -55.75 -68.77
N GLY A 2 40.33 -55.76 -69.27
CA GLY A 2 39.38 -56.89 -69.23
C GLY A 2 38.44 -56.66 -68.03
N ALA A 3 37.41 -55.80 -68.05
CA ALA A 3 36.26 -55.61 -68.96
C ALA A 3 35.01 -56.44 -68.57
N LEU A 4 33.96 -55.76 -68.11
CA LEU A 4 32.53 -56.14 -67.88
C LEU A 4 31.85 -54.93 -67.19
N SER A 5 30.57 -54.55 -67.39
CA SER A 5 29.61 -54.90 -68.44
C SER A 5 28.46 -53.86 -68.55
N MET A 6 28.00 -53.63 -69.78
CA MET A 6 26.68 -53.16 -70.26
C MET A 6 25.87 -52.02 -69.57
N ALA A 7 25.12 -51.30 -70.41
CA ALA A 7 24.20 -50.21 -70.05
C ALA A 7 22.73 -50.54 -70.41
N ARG A 8 21.77 -49.70 -69.96
CA ARG A 8 20.46 -49.55 -70.62
C ARG A 8 19.81 -48.17 -70.34
N GLN A 9 19.05 -47.70 -71.33
CA GLN A 9 18.22 -46.48 -71.36
C GLN A 9 17.03 -46.77 -72.32
N LEU A 10 16.21 -45.74 -72.66
CA LEU A 10 15.03 -45.78 -73.59
C LEU A 10 13.73 -46.34 -72.93
N LEU A 11 12.47 -45.93 -73.21
CA LEU A 11 11.81 -44.86 -74.03
C LEU A 11 10.30 -44.76 -73.56
N TRP A 12 9.69 -43.58 -73.25
CA TRP A 12 8.80 -42.69 -74.07
C TRP A 12 7.25 -42.90 -74.02
N PHE A 13 6.48 -41.91 -74.55
CA PHE A 13 4.99 -41.79 -74.75
C PHE A 13 4.09 -41.52 -73.51
N SER A 14 2.87 -40.91 -73.57
CA SER A 14 2.25 -39.89 -74.48
C SER A 14 0.95 -39.26 -73.86
N GLU A 15 0.23 -38.39 -74.60
CA GLU A 15 -0.72 -37.35 -74.13
C GLU A 15 -2.24 -37.68 -73.91
N LYS A 16 -2.85 -37.07 -72.85
CA LYS A 16 -4.22 -36.45 -72.74
C LYS A 16 -5.49 -37.35 -72.91
N PRO A 17 -6.75 -36.83 -72.81
CA PRO A 17 -7.49 -36.09 -71.74
C PRO A 17 -8.67 -36.99 -71.19
N PRO A 18 -9.98 -36.64 -70.98
CA PRO A 18 -10.76 -35.40 -70.64
C PRO A 18 -11.83 -35.54 -69.47
N VAL A 19 -12.06 -34.52 -68.60
CA VAL A 19 -13.25 -33.60 -68.50
C VAL A 19 -14.45 -33.94 -67.55
N PHE A 20 -14.89 -32.91 -66.77
CA PHE A 20 -16.09 -32.74 -65.90
C PHE A 20 -16.35 -33.77 -64.76
N LEU A 21 -16.79 -33.38 -63.55
CA LEU A 21 -17.87 -32.45 -63.16
C LEU A 21 -17.48 -31.51 -61.98
N ALA A 22 -18.31 -30.50 -61.68
CA ALA A 22 -18.17 -29.62 -60.51
C ALA A 22 -19.52 -29.37 -59.80
N VAL A 23 -19.49 -29.14 -58.48
CA VAL A 23 -20.66 -28.75 -57.66
C VAL A 23 -20.25 -27.61 -56.72
N PHE A 24 -21.10 -26.59 -56.60
CA PHE A 24 -20.86 -25.41 -55.76
C PHE A 24 -21.41 -25.58 -54.33
N ALA A 25 -20.74 -24.94 -53.37
CA ALA A 25 -21.34 -24.48 -52.12
C ALA A 25 -20.70 -23.13 -51.75
N LEU A 26 -21.51 -22.13 -51.36
CA LEU A 26 -21.00 -20.80 -50.97
C LEU A 26 -20.79 -20.71 -49.46
N ILE A 27 -19.69 -20.08 -49.05
CA ILE A 27 -19.63 -19.27 -47.82
C ILE A 27 -18.95 -17.95 -48.18
N SER A 28 -19.61 -16.84 -47.84
CA SER A 28 -19.10 -15.48 -48.04
C SER A 28 -18.55 -14.92 -46.72
N ALA A 29 -17.34 -14.36 -46.76
CA ALA A 29 -16.81 -13.51 -45.69
C ALA A 29 -16.15 -12.27 -46.33
N GLY A 30 -16.53 -11.08 -45.87
CA GLY A 30 -16.00 -9.82 -46.40
C GLY A 30 -14.63 -9.46 -45.83
N GLN A 31 -13.88 -8.62 -46.54
CA GLN A 31 -12.66 -8.03 -46.01
C GLN A 31 -13.01 -7.00 -44.92
N LEU A 32 -12.53 -7.24 -43.70
CA LEU A 32 -12.40 -6.20 -42.68
C LEU A 32 -10.92 -5.92 -42.46
N ALA A 33 -10.52 -4.66 -42.65
CA ALA A 33 -9.18 -4.21 -42.31
C ALA A 33 -9.07 -4.10 -40.78
N ALA A 34 -8.45 -5.10 -40.15
CA ALA A 34 -8.00 -4.98 -38.77
C ALA A 34 -6.84 -3.99 -38.71
N VAL A 35 -7.13 -2.74 -38.34
CA VAL A 35 -6.11 -1.75 -37.98
C VAL A 35 -5.41 -2.25 -36.72
N ASP A 36 -4.07 -2.18 -36.69
CA ASP A 36 -3.28 -2.90 -35.67
C ASP A 36 -3.30 -2.19 -34.30
N ALA A 37 -4.40 -2.39 -33.57
CA ALA A 37 -4.64 -1.87 -32.24
C ALA A 37 -3.88 -2.68 -31.16
N ARG A 38 -2.54 -2.70 -31.24
CA ARG A 38 -1.64 -3.38 -30.30
C ARG A 38 -0.48 -2.49 -29.83
N ALA A 39 -0.81 -1.27 -29.42
CA ALA A 39 0.14 -0.33 -28.83
C ALA A 39 -0.49 0.57 -27.75
N ASP A 40 -1.35 0.01 -26.88
CA ASP A 40 -1.92 0.77 -25.73
C ASP A 40 -2.46 -0.09 -24.56
N SER A 41 -2.16 -1.39 -24.51
CA SER A 41 -2.70 -2.31 -23.48
C SER A 41 -1.63 -3.09 -22.71
N GLN A 42 -0.42 -2.55 -22.61
CA GLN A 42 0.67 -3.09 -21.78
C GLN A 42 1.28 -1.98 -20.92
N MET A 43 0.60 -1.62 -19.83
CA MET A 43 1.35 -1.58 -18.57
C MET A 43 1.89 -2.99 -18.36
N ASP A 44 3.21 -3.14 -18.36
CA ASP A 44 3.81 -4.47 -18.32
C ASP A 44 3.38 -5.21 -17.04
N ALA A 45 2.89 -6.44 -17.23
CA ALA A 45 2.50 -7.33 -16.15
C ALA A 45 3.69 -7.65 -15.22
N SER A 46 4.93 -7.54 -15.71
CA SER A 46 6.15 -7.62 -14.89
C SER A 46 6.23 -6.49 -13.85
N ASN A 47 5.97 -5.24 -14.27
CA ASN A 47 6.09 -4.05 -13.42
C ASN A 47 4.89 -3.84 -12.49
N ALA A 48 3.69 -4.30 -12.88
CA ALA A 48 2.54 -4.28 -11.97
C ALA A 48 2.70 -5.28 -10.82
N SER A 49 3.16 -6.50 -11.10
CA SER A 49 3.34 -7.58 -10.10
C SER A 49 4.52 -7.36 -9.13
N ARG A 50 5.52 -6.56 -9.54
CA ARG A 50 6.60 -6.04 -8.68
C ARG A 50 6.08 -5.33 -7.42
N TYR A 51 4.93 -4.66 -7.51
CA TYR A 51 4.34 -3.88 -6.39
C TYR A 51 3.00 -4.43 -5.91
N TRP A 52 2.08 -4.76 -6.80
CA TRP A 52 0.68 -5.05 -6.48
C TRP A 52 0.25 -6.48 -6.79
N GLN A 53 -0.98 -6.81 -6.42
CA GLN A 53 -1.65 -8.05 -6.82
C GLN A 53 -3.02 -7.75 -7.44
N SER A 54 -3.53 -8.70 -8.24
CA SER A 54 -4.92 -8.63 -8.71
C SER A 54 -5.90 -8.81 -7.55
N ALA A 55 -7.13 -8.27 -7.66
CA ALA A 55 -8.15 -8.45 -6.63
C ALA A 55 -8.53 -9.94 -6.43
N ALA A 56 -8.44 -10.74 -7.49
CA ALA A 56 -8.62 -12.19 -7.47
C ALA A 56 -7.47 -12.95 -6.79
N SER A 57 -6.38 -12.29 -6.38
CA SER A 57 -5.32 -12.92 -5.59
C SER A 57 -5.87 -13.38 -4.24
N ALA A 58 -5.70 -14.67 -3.93
CA ALA A 58 -5.99 -15.23 -2.61
C ALA A 58 -4.92 -14.88 -1.56
N ALA A 59 -3.78 -14.29 -1.95
CA ALA A 59 -2.70 -13.98 -1.02
C ALA A 59 -3.14 -12.87 -0.03
N ARG A 60 -3.18 -13.25 1.24
CA ARG A 60 -3.48 -12.43 2.41
C ARG A 60 -2.48 -12.76 3.50
N GLU A 61 -2.32 -11.88 4.47
CA GLU A 61 -1.41 -12.14 5.58
C GLU A 61 -2.08 -13.03 6.63
N ALA A 62 -1.46 -14.18 6.90
CA ALA A 62 -1.81 -15.04 8.03
C ALA A 62 -1.38 -14.38 9.36
N TYR A 63 -2.17 -14.63 10.41
CA TYR A 63 -1.93 -14.14 11.77
C TYR A 63 -2.03 -15.28 12.78
N ILE A 64 -1.44 -15.07 13.96
CA ILE A 64 -1.58 -15.96 15.10
C ILE A 64 -2.88 -15.58 15.81
N GLU A 65 -3.80 -16.55 15.95
CA GLU A 65 -5.02 -16.37 16.74
C GLU A 65 -4.65 -16.17 18.22
N GLU A 66 -5.23 -15.14 18.84
CA GLU A 66 -5.08 -14.83 20.26
C GLU A 66 -6.46 -14.73 20.92
N PRO A 67 -6.60 -15.08 22.21
CA PRO A 67 -7.84 -14.89 22.97
C PRO A 67 -8.34 -13.44 22.89
N MET A 68 -9.65 -13.28 22.70
CA MET A 68 -10.32 -12.02 22.37
C MET A 68 -11.72 -11.98 23.01
N PRO A 69 -12.23 -10.82 23.48
CA PRO A 69 -13.56 -10.73 24.07
C PRO A 69 -14.66 -10.98 23.04
N ALA A 70 -15.84 -11.38 23.52
CA ALA A 70 -17.01 -11.60 22.66
C ALA A 70 -17.45 -10.30 21.95
N GLY A 71 -17.92 -10.43 20.72
CA GLY A 71 -18.34 -9.31 19.85
C GLY A 71 -17.24 -8.79 18.92
N PHE A 72 -15.97 -8.82 19.35
CA PHE A 72 -14.85 -8.44 18.49
C PHE A 72 -14.56 -9.49 17.40
N GLN A 73 -13.98 -9.03 16.31
CA GLN A 73 -13.71 -9.79 15.09
C GLN A 73 -12.31 -9.47 14.54
N VAL A 74 -11.81 -10.27 13.58
CA VAL A 74 -10.60 -9.97 12.81
C VAL A 74 -10.96 -9.84 11.33
N PHE A 75 -10.61 -8.70 10.73
CA PHE A 75 -10.69 -8.48 9.28
C PHE A 75 -9.29 -8.30 8.70
N ILE A 76 -9.10 -8.62 7.42
CA ILE A 76 -7.83 -8.41 6.73
C ILE A 76 -7.95 -7.16 5.86
N SER A 77 -7.47 -6.03 6.39
CA SER A 77 -7.46 -4.75 5.69
C SER A 77 -6.65 -4.83 4.39
N ALA A 78 -7.09 -4.12 3.35
CA ALA A 78 -6.46 -4.15 2.03
C ALA A 78 -4.99 -3.69 2.02
N LEU A 79 -4.60 -2.82 2.97
CA LEU A 79 -3.23 -2.32 3.13
C LEU A 79 -2.59 -2.83 4.42
N ASP A 80 -3.23 -2.57 5.57
CA ASP A 80 -2.62 -2.73 6.89
C ASP A 80 -2.63 -4.20 7.41
N GLY A 81 -3.11 -5.15 6.61
CA GLY A 81 -3.19 -6.57 6.96
C GLY A 81 -4.26 -6.86 8.04
N PRO A 82 -4.10 -7.94 8.83
CA PRO A 82 -5.01 -8.29 9.90
C PRO A 82 -5.19 -7.16 10.92
N VAL A 83 -6.45 -6.83 11.20
CA VAL A 83 -6.88 -5.81 12.17
C VAL A 83 -8.01 -6.37 13.02
N TYR A 84 -8.05 -5.99 14.29
CA TYR A 84 -9.23 -6.22 15.12
C TYR A 84 -10.31 -5.22 14.76
N ALA A 85 -11.57 -5.62 14.91
CA ALA A 85 -12.74 -4.78 14.71
C ALA A 85 -13.83 -5.07 15.74
N ASP A 86 -14.77 -4.14 15.90
CA ASP A 86 -15.97 -4.33 16.72
C ASP A 86 -17.02 -5.25 16.07
N ASP A 87 -18.19 -5.35 16.70
CA ASP A 87 -19.34 -6.13 16.21
C ASP A 87 -19.93 -5.56 14.91
N GLN A 88 -19.71 -4.27 14.64
CA GLN A 88 -20.09 -3.57 13.41
C GLN A 88 -19.02 -3.69 12.30
N GLY A 89 -17.83 -4.21 12.61
CA GLY A 89 -16.70 -4.37 11.69
C GLY A 89 -15.79 -3.14 11.57
N ARG A 90 -16.00 -2.09 12.37
CA ARG A 90 -15.13 -0.91 12.41
C ARG A 90 -13.79 -1.27 13.06
N THR A 91 -12.68 -0.91 12.41
CA THR A 91 -11.35 -1.27 12.90
C THR A 91 -11.03 -0.60 14.24
N LEU A 92 -10.32 -1.33 15.10
CA LEU A 92 -9.84 -0.82 16.39
C LEU A 92 -8.45 -0.21 16.25
N TYR A 93 -8.23 0.92 16.91
CA TYR A 93 -6.99 1.69 16.91
C TYR A 93 -6.51 1.96 18.32
N LYS A 94 -5.19 2.13 18.47
CA LYS A 94 -4.54 2.68 19.66
C LYS A 94 -3.87 4.01 19.32
N TRP A 95 -3.62 4.85 20.33
CA TRP A 95 -2.91 6.12 20.18
C TRP A 95 -1.68 6.17 21.10
N PRO A 96 -0.55 5.55 20.75
CA PRO A 96 0.58 5.46 21.68
C PRO A 96 1.26 6.83 21.90
N LEU A 97 1.60 7.16 23.15
CA LEU A 97 2.32 8.38 23.54
C LEU A 97 3.59 8.57 22.70
N GLY A 98 3.61 9.63 21.90
CA GLY A 98 4.75 10.03 21.08
C GLY A 98 5.29 11.40 21.46
N ALA A 99 6.60 11.57 21.33
CA ALA A 99 7.26 12.86 21.52
C ALA A 99 7.14 13.72 20.26
N LEU A 100 6.78 14.99 20.45
CA LEU A 100 6.83 16.06 19.46
C LEU A 100 8.00 17.01 19.80
N ARG A 101 8.06 18.20 19.20
CA ARG A 101 9.19 19.12 19.40
C ARG A 101 9.23 19.76 20.79
N ASN A 102 8.07 20.18 21.30
CA ASN A 102 7.94 20.94 22.55
C ASN A 102 7.20 20.15 23.66
N GLY A 103 7.01 18.83 23.50
CA GLY A 103 6.25 18.02 24.46
C GLY A 103 5.91 16.63 23.91
N SER A 104 4.84 16.02 24.41
CA SER A 104 4.36 14.70 23.98
C SER A 104 2.85 14.61 24.07
N THR A 105 2.22 13.83 23.20
CA THR A 105 0.78 13.53 23.22
C THR A 105 0.52 12.09 22.74
N GLY A 106 -0.68 11.57 22.98
CA GLY A 106 -1.03 10.16 22.93
C GLY A 106 -1.21 9.53 24.32
N ASP A 107 -1.81 8.36 24.35
CA ASP A 107 -2.10 7.57 25.54
C ASP A 107 -0.84 6.88 26.08
N ARG A 108 -0.72 6.84 27.41
CA ARG A 108 0.30 6.03 28.07
C ARG A 108 -0.16 4.57 28.11
N LYS A 109 0.78 3.63 27.91
CA LYS A 109 0.52 2.23 28.22
C LYS A 109 0.15 2.11 29.70
N ASP A 110 -0.85 1.28 29.97
CA ASP A 110 -1.39 0.98 31.31
C ASP A 110 -1.95 2.24 32.02
N GLY A 111 -2.45 3.21 31.24
CA GLY A 111 -3.04 4.46 31.71
C GLY A 111 -4.37 4.82 31.03
N PRO A 112 -5.04 5.89 31.50
CA PRO A 112 -6.30 6.35 30.93
C PRO A 112 -6.12 6.97 29.54
N SER A 113 -7.24 7.09 28.84
CA SER A 113 -7.34 7.77 27.53
C SER A 113 -7.14 9.28 27.67
N ASN A 114 -6.22 9.83 26.88
CA ASN A 114 -6.04 11.27 26.66
C ASN A 114 -6.96 11.81 25.54
N CYS A 115 -7.88 10.98 25.01
CA CYS A 115 -8.80 11.35 23.95
C CYS A 115 -10.19 11.57 24.55
N THR A 116 -10.49 12.83 24.84
CA THR A 116 -11.67 13.29 25.57
C THR A 116 -12.74 13.85 24.64
N ASP A 117 -13.91 14.06 25.23
CA ASP A 117 -15.09 14.70 24.65
C ASP A 117 -14.95 16.25 24.64
N GLU A 118 -13.76 16.79 24.93
CA GLU A 118 -13.45 18.22 24.85
C GLU A 118 -13.19 18.65 23.40
N VAL A 119 -13.89 19.69 22.94
CA VAL A 119 -13.66 20.33 21.64
C VAL A 119 -12.45 21.26 21.74
N LEU A 120 -11.28 20.76 21.34
CA LEU A 120 -10.03 21.52 21.34
C LEU A 120 -10.04 22.55 20.20
N THR A 121 -10.27 23.82 20.55
CA THR A 121 -10.32 24.97 19.61
C THR A 121 -9.00 25.75 19.48
N GLN A 122 -7.98 25.39 20.26
CA GLN A 122 -6.70 26.11 20.32
C GLN A 122 -5.48 25.18 20.15
N SER A 123 -4.39 25.72 19.63
CA SER A 123 -3.11 25.02 19.51
C SER A 123 -2.53 24.66 20.89
N ALA A 124 -1.96 23.45 20.99
CA ALA A 124 -1.28 22.95 22.19
C ALA A 124 0.21 23.36 22.23
N GLY A 125 0.73 24.05 21.21
CA GLY A 125 2.12 24.53 21.15
C GLY A 125 3.20 23.44 21.08
N LEU A 126 2.81 22.18 20.82
CA LEU A 126 3.70 21.01 20.82
C LEU A 126 4.70 21.02 19.64
N MET A 127 4.49 21.87 18.63
CA MET A 127 5.31 22.00 17.43
C MET A 127 5.89 23.41 17.28
N SER A 128 7.19 23.55 17.52
CA SER A 128 7.95 24.77 17.21
C SER A 128 7.96 25.03 15.69
N PRO A 129 7.63 26.26 15.23
CA PRO A 129 7.71 27.53 15.97
C PRO A 129 6.42 28.01 16.67
N TYR A 130 5.29 27.31 16.53
CA TYR A 130 3.99 27.85 16.95
C TYR A 130 3.78 27.78 18.47
N PRO A 131 3.38 28.90 19.12
CA PRO A 131 2.99 28.88 20.53
C PRO A 131 1.64 28.16 20.73
N PRO A 132 1.31 27.78 21.99
CA PRO A 132 -0.05 27.40 22.34
C PRO A 132 -0.99 28.61 22.29
N GLY A 133 -2.29 28.35 22.19
CA GLY A 133 -3.34 29.38 22.25
C GLY A 133 -3.69 30.08 20.94
N LEU A 134 -3.16 29.61 19.79
CA LEU A 134 -3.64 30.05 18.47
C LEU A 134 -4.96 29.35 18.17
N LEU A 135 -5.96 30.08 17.67
CA LEU A 135 -7.23 29.47 17.23
C LEU A 135 -6.99 28.50 16.07
N LEU A 136 -7.59 27.32 16.16
CA LEU A 136 -7.54 26.31 15.10
C LEU A 136 -8.66 26.57 14.07
N PRO A 137 -8.48 26.17 12.80
CA PRO A 137 -9.53 26.24 11.78
C PRO A 137 -10.81 25.50 12.16
N ASP A 138 -11.92 25.96 11.57
CA ASP A 138 -13.29 25.50 11.78
C ASP A 138 -13.79 25.55 13.23
N ALA A 139 -13.22 26.40 14.10
CA ALA A 139 -13.40 26.41 15.56
C ALA A 139 -14.83 26.15 16.09
N ASP A 140 -15.87 26.68 15.41
CA ASP A 140 -17.29 26.52 15.78
C ASP A 140 -17.95 25.22 15.27
N GLU A 141 -17.32 24.52 14.30
CA GLU A 141 -17.72 23.23 13.71
C GLU A 141 -16.83 22.05 14.15
N ARG A 142 -15.79 22.28 14.97
CA ARG A 142 -14.80 21.24 15.35
C ARG A 142 -15.43 20.11 16.17
N LEU A 143 -15.16 18.88 15.76
CA LEU A 143 -15.40 17.67 16.56
C LEU A 143 -14.37 17.53 17.69
N SER A 144 -14.79 16.97 18.82
CA SER A 144 -13.91 16.54 19.91
C SER A 144 -13.05 15.33 19.52
N CYS A 145 -12.08 14.97 20.36
CA CYS A 145 -11.27 13.78 20.12
C CYS A 145 -12.12 12.51 20.09
N ALA A 146 -13.05 12.37 21.04
CA ALA A 146 -13.93 11.20 21.16
C ALA A 146 -14.97 11.10 20.02
N GLU A 147 -15.34 12.18 19.34
CA GLU A 147 -16.24 12.11 18.18
C GLU A 147 -15.52 11.65 16.90
N VAL A 148 -14.26 12.04 16.70
CA VAL A 148 -13.44 11.52 15.58
C VAL A 148 -12.96 10.10 15.87
N TRP A 149 -12.74 9.78 17.14
CA TRP A 149 -12.21 8.50 17.62
C TRP A 149 -13.08 7.91 18.74
N PRO A 150 -14.27 7.36 18.43
CA PRO A 150 -15.19 6.85 19.44
C PRO A 150 -14.54 5.75 20.29
N PRO A 151 -14.47 5.92 21.63
CA PRO A 151 -13.83 4.95 22.51
C PRO A 151 -14.60 3.62 22.49
N VAL A 152 -13.87 2.52 22.46
CA VAL A 152 -14.43 1.16 22.49
C VAL A 152 -14.87 0.86 23.92
N LEU A 153 -16.06 1.29 24.29
CA LEU A 153 -16.60 1.11 25.63
C LEU A 153 -16.81 -0.38 25.94
N ALA A 154 -16.58 -0.74 27.20
CA ALA A 154 -16.81 -2.09 27.72
C ALA A 154 -18.09 -2.14 28.56
N SER A 155 -18.76 -3.29 28.57
CA SER A 155 -19.91 -3.51 29.45
C SER A 155 -19.47 -3.57 30.93
N GLY A 156 -20.42 -3.36 31.86
CA GLY A 156 -20.10 -3.36 33.30
C GLY A 156 -19.55 -4.71 33.78
N ASP A 157 -20.00 -5.80 33.16
CA ASP A 157 -19.68 -7.21 33.37
C ASP A 157 -18.55 -7.74 32.47
N ALA A 158 -17.87 -6.90 31.69
CA ALA A 158 -16.73 -7.31 30.88
C ALA A 158 -15.58 -7.88 31.74
N GLU A 159 -15.02 -9.00 31.29
CA GLU A 159 -13.86 -9.69 31.90
C GLU A 159 -12.62 -9.58 30.99
N GLU A 160 -11.45 -9.36 31.59
CA GLU A 160 -10.17 -9.25 30.87
C GLU A 160 -9.71 -10.61 30.30
N VAL A 161 -9.11 -10.61 29.11
CA VAL A 161 -8.71 -11.85 28.42
C VAL A 161 -7.41 -11.69 27.62
N GLY A 162 -6.36 -12.40 28.05
CA GLY A 162 -5.05 -12.40 27.38
C GLY A 162 -4.36 -11.04 27.45
N LYS A 163 -4.41 -10.28 26.34
CA LYS A 163 -3.89 -8.89 26.25
C LYS A 163 -4.99 -7.83 26.31
N TRP A 164 -6.26 -8.25 26.33
CA TRP A 164 -7.41 -7.35 26.36
C TRP A 164 -7.73 -7.02 27.82
N THR A 165 -7.49 -5.77 28.18
CA THR A 165 -7.66 -5.23 29.53
C THR A 165 -8.70 -4.11 29.55
N LEU A 166 -9.05 -3.64 30.75
CA LEU A 166 -10.04 -2.58 30.95
C LEU A 166 -9.38 -1.36 31.59
N VAL A 167 -9.62 -0.19 30.99
CA VAL A 167 -9.21 1.11 31.54
C VAL A 167 -10.45 1.94 31.89
N GLU A 168 -10.37 2.73 32.95
CA GLU A 168 -11.42 3.65 33.35
C GLU A 168 -11.17 5.03 32.72
N ARG A 169 -12.19 5.58 32.02
CA ARG A 169 -12.19 6.96 31.53
C ARG A 169 -12.53 7.93 32.66
N GLU A 170 -12.18 9.21 32.52
CA GLU A 170 -12.51 10.25 33.51
C GLU A 170 -14.03 10.39 33.78
N SER A 171 -14.87 9.93 32.86
CA SER A 171 -16.33 9.83 33.02
C SER A 171 -16.82 8.63 33.84
N GLY A 172 -15.92 7.79 34.37
CA GLY A 172 -16.24 6.52 35.05
C GLY A 172 -16.67 5.39 34.10
N ALA A 173 -16.64 5.61 32.78
CA ALA A 173 -16.93 4.58 31.80
C ALA A 173 -15.73 3.64 31.60
N LYS A 174 -15.96 2.33 31.63
CA LYS A 174 -14.95 1.34 31.21
C LYS A 174 -14.73 1.41 29.70
N GLN A 175 -13.48 1.38 29.27
CA GLN A 175 -13.04 1.30 27.88
C GLN A 175 -12.11 0.10 27.72
N TRP A 176 -12.25 -0.63 26.62
CA TRP A 176 -11.32 -1.72 26.28
C TRP A 176 -9.94 -1.17 25.92
N ALA A 177 -8.92 -1.89 26.36
CA ALA A 177 -7.53 -1.69 26.00
C ALA A 177 -6.94 -2.99 25.43
N TYR A 178 -5.93 -2.89 24.56
CA TYR A 178 -5.14 -4.04 24.10
C TYR A 178 -3.65 -3.74 24.23
N ASP A 179 -2.91 -4.68 24.81
CA ASP A 179 -1.50 -4.50 25.20
C ASP A 179 -1.30 -3.19 25.99
N GLY A 180 -2.24 -2.89 26.90
CA GLY A 180 -2.19 -1.72 27.77
C GLY A 180 -2.55 -0.38 27.12
N TYR A 181 -2.94 -0.32 25.85
CA TYR A 181 -3.37 0.94 25.20
C TYR A 181 -4.90 1.00 25.03
N PRO A 182 -5.57 2.12 25.40
CA PRO A 182 -6.99 2.33 25.16
C PRO A 182 -7.34 2.18 23.67
N LEU A 183 -8.49 1.58 23.37
CA LEU A 183 -8.96 1.32 22.01
C LEU A 183 -10.05 2.28 21.56
N TYR A 184 -9.99 2.66 20.28
CA TYR A 184 -10.95 3.53 19.60
C TYR A 184 -11.38 2.91 18.27
N THR A 185 -12.59 3.22 17.81
CA THR A 185 -12.93 3.14 16.38
C THR A 185 -12.61 4.47 15.70
N SER A 186 -12.72 4.56 14.37
CA SER A 186 -12.68 5.86 13.66
C SER A 186 -14.04 6.20 13.08
N ASN A 187 -14.42 7.48 13.11
CA ASN A 187 -15.62 7.97 12.42
C ASN A 187 -15.51 7.92 10.89
N LEU A 188 -14.31 7.69 10.33
CA LEU A 188 -14.09 7.55 8.89
C LEU A 188 -14.28 6.11 8.36
N ASP A 189 -14.27 5.08 9.22
CA ASP A 189 -14.35 3.68 8.78
C ASP A 189 -15.81 3.28 8.49
N GLN A 190 -16.11 2.92 7.24
CA GLN A 190 -17.49 2.68 6.78
C GLN A 190 -17.79 1.20 6.50
N THR A 191 -16.78 0.39 6.21
CA THR A 191 -16.92 -1.02 5.82
C THR A 191 -15.93 -1.92 6.57
N PRO A 192 -16.22 -3.22 6.76
CA PRO A 192 -15.38 -4.09 7.58
C PRO A 192 -13.93 -4.24 7.08
N GLY A 193 -12.96 -3.86 7.92
CA GLY A 193 -11.54 -3.84 7.57
C GLY A 193 -11.03 -2.56 6.90
N ASP A 194 -11.86 -1.51 6.78
CA ASP A 194 -11.39 -0.15 6.53
C ASP A 194 -10.38 0.29 7.59
N THR A 195 -9.42 1.13 7.19
CA THR A 195 -8.38 1.68 8.07
C THR A 195 -8.20 3.18 7.85
N LEU A 196 -9.27 3.85 7.44
CA LEU A 196 -9.33 5.20 6.89
C LEU A 196 -8.91 6.28 7.89
N GLY A 197 -9.07 6.03 9.20
CA GLY A 197 -8.60 6.94 10.24
C GLY A 197 -7.07 7.02 10.41
N GLY A 198 -6.35 5.93 10.15
CA GLY A 198 -4.94 5.77 10.58
C GLY A 198 -4.09 4.94 9.63
N SER A 199 -2.94 4.43 10.08
CA SER A 199 -2.15 3.41 9.36
C SER A 199 -1.05 2.79 10.23
N LYS A 200 -0.58 1.59 9.84
CA LYS A 200 0.64 0.95 10.34
C LYS A 200 1.92 1.42 9.61
N ILE A 201 1.82 2.30 8.59
CA ILE A 201 2.99 3.00 8.01
C ILE A 201 3.56 3.94 9.09
N LYS A 202 4.89 3.90 9.30
CA LYS A 202 5.54 4.59 10.40
C LYS A 202 5.46 6.12 10.25
N SER A 203 4.75 6.79 11.15
CA SER A 203 4.91 8.25 11.33
C SER A 203 6.33 8.55 11.83
N VAL A 204 6.98 9.57 11.27
CA VAL A 204 8.21 10.14 11.85
C VAL A 204 7.88 11.24 12.86
N ARG A 205 8.77 11.48 13.84
CA ARG A 205 8.54 12.36 15.00
C ARG A 205 7.86 13.69 14.68
N ASP A 206 8.30 14.38 13.64
CA ASP A 206 7.79 15.71 13.28
C ASP A 206 6.53 15.68 12.39
N GLY A 207 6.09 14.51 11.93
CA GLY A 207 4.85 14.30 11.16
C GLY A 207 3.56 14.24 12.00
N GLY A 208 3.68 14.16 13.33
CA GLY A 208 2.56 14.09 14.27
C GLY A 208 2.28 12.68 14.81
N ILE A 209 1.59 12.63 15.96
CA ILE A 209 1.33 11.36 16.67
C ILE A 209 0.02 10.75 16.17
N VAL A 210 0.14 9.76 15.28
CA VAL A 210 -0.98 9.11 14.60
C VAL A 210 -1.59 7.98 15.41
N ARG A 211 -2.80 7.57 15.03
CA ARG A 211 -3.47 6.38 15.57
C ARG A 211 -3.20 5.17 14.68
N GLU A 212 -2.83 4.07 15.31
CA GLU A 212 -2.34 2.85 14.67
C GLU A 212 -3.43 1.77 14.70
N PRO A 213 -3.84 1.17 13.56
CA PRO A 213 -4.74 0.03 13.56
C PRO A 213 -4.14 -1.14 14.35
N VAL A 214 -4.89 -1.67 15.31
CA VAL A 214 -4.49 -2.81 16.14
C VAL A 214 -4.93 -4.10 15.45
N GLY A 215 -4.18 -5.18 15.64
CA GLY A 215 -4.52 -6.50 15.11
C GLY A 215 -3.69 -7.60 15.74
N PRO A 216 -4.05 -8.88 15.47
CA PRO A 216 -3.27 -10.02 15.91
C PRO A 216 -1.87 -10.02 15.28
N PRO A 217 -0.86 -10.62 15.95
CA PRO A 217 0.50 -10.65 15.42
C PRO A 217 0.61 -11.54 14.16
N PRO A 218 1.44 -11.18 13.16
CA PRO A 218 1.59 -11.97 11.93
C PRO A 218 2.13 -13.39 12.18
N ASP A 219 1.64 -14.38 11.45
CA ASP A 219 2.14 -15.77 11.51
C ASP A 219 3.41 -15.93 10.67
N VAL A 220 4.52 -15.45 11.22
CA VAL A 220 5.86 -15.56 10.63
C VAL A 220 6.83 -16.22 11.64
N PRO A 221 7.74 -17.10 11.21
CA PRO A 221 8.68 -17.77 12.11
C PRO A 221 9.58 -16.79 12.87
N ALA A 222 10.01 -17.22 14.07
CA ALA A 222 11.01 -16.51 14.85
C ALA A 222 12.31 -16.32 14.04
N GLY A 223 12.56 -15.08 13.61
CA GLY A 223 13.60 -14.76 12.62
C GLY A 223 13.13 -13.76 11.55
N PHE A 224 11.82 -13.57 11.40
CA PHE A 224 11.21 -12.60 10.47
C PHE A 224 10.45 -11.48 11.19
N LYS A 225 10.10 -10.45 10.43
CA LYS A 225 9.14 -9.39 10.73
C LYS A 225 8.30 -9.11 9.49
N VAL A 226 7.18 -8.43 9.66
CA VAL A 226 6.43 -7.80 8.57
C VAL A 226 6.46 -6.29 8.74
N VAL A 227 6.75 -5.55 7.66
CA VAL A 227 6.82 -4.08 7.65
C VAL A 227 5.81 -3.52 6.65
N GLN A 228 5.12 -2.45 7.05
CA GLN A 228 4.13 -1.78 6.20
C GLN A 228 4.78 -0.82 5.21
N SER A 229 4.50 -0.99 3.91
CA SER A 229 4.76 -0.02 2.86
C SER A 229 3.46 0.51 2.23
N THR A 230 3.58 1.50 1.35
CA THR A 230 2.54 1.98 0.42
C THR A 230 2.03 0.90 -0.55
N THR A 231 2.83 -0.15 -0.79
CA THR A 231 2.56 -1.23 -1.75
C THR A 231 2.13 -2.54 -1.07
N GLY A 232 2.24 -2.65 0.25
CA GLY A 232 1.68 -3.74 1.04
C GLY A 232 2.51 -4.13 2.27
N ARG A 233 2.37 -5.38 2.67
CA ARG A 233 2.99 -6.02 3.83
C ARG A 233 4.26 -6.74 3.40
N LEU A 234 5.41 -6.07 3.50
CA LEU A 234 6.71 -6.62 3.10
C LEU A 234 7.24 -7.59 4.18
N LEU A 235 7.68 -8.77 3.78
CA LEU A 235 8.38 -9.73 4.64
C LEU A 235 9.87 -9.38 4.70
N VAL A 236 10.44 -9.32 5.91
CA VAL A 236 11.85 -8.99 6.16
C VAL A 236 12.43 -9.86 7.28
N THR A 237 13.75 -9.92 7.44
CA THR A 237 14.36 -10.59 8.61
C THR A 237 14.08 -9.82 9.91
N LYS A 238 14.45 -10.37 11.07
CA LYS A 238 14.37 -9.65 12.36
C LYS A 238 15.25 -8.39 12.40
N GLU A 239 16.34 -8.36 11.64
CA GLU A 239 17.19 -7.18 11.37
C GLU A 239 16.63 -6.26 10.28
N GLU A 240 15.50 -6.63 9.67
CA GLU A 240 14.75 -5.88 8.64
C GLU A 240 15.38 -5.85 7.23
N TYR A 241 16.35 -6.72 6.93
CA TYR A 241 16.76 -6.97 5.55
C TYR A 241 15.61 -7.59 4.74
N SER A 242 15.42 -7.11 3.52
CA SER A 242 14.46 -7.69 2.58
C SER A 242 14.78 -9.14 2.28
N VAL A 243 13.74 -9.98 2.20
CA VAL A 243 13.88 -11.34 1.70
C VAL A 243 13.22 -11.47 0.34
N TYR A 244 13.84 -12.27 -0.51
CA TYR A 244 13.55 -12.39 -1.94
C TYR A 244 13.30 -13.85 -2.31
N THR A 245 12.47 -14.05 -3.33
CA THR A 245 12.31 -15.31 -4.04
C THR A 245 12.81 -15.17 -5.47
N ARG A 246 13.21 -16.29 -6.07
CA ARG A 246 13.86 -16.37 -7.38
C ARG A 246 12.95 -17.08 -8.38
N ASP A 247 12.82 -16.56 -9.60
CA ASP A 247 12.11 -17.26 -10.65
C ASP A 247 12.84 -18.55 -11.08
N GLY A 248 12.10 -19.57 -11.50
CA GLY A 248 12.69 -20.86 -11.89
C GLY A 248 13.25 -21.70 -10.73
N ASP A 249 13.21 -21.24 -9.48
CA ASP A 249 13.14 -22.13 -8.32
C ASP A 249 11.77 -22.84 -8.31
N THR A 250 11.68 -24.00 -7.64
CA THR A 250 10.46 -24.83 -7.64
C THR A 250 9.98 -25.09 -6.21
N PRO A 251 8.72 -25.55 -6.00
CA PRO A 251 8.16 -25.71 -4.67
C PRO A 251 9.05 -26.51 -3.70
N ASN A 252 9.57 -25.81 -2.69
CA ASN A 252 10.52 -26.24 -1.68
C ASN A 252 11.88 -26.77 -2.23
N THR A 253 12.34 -26.27 -3.39
CA THR A 253 13.65 -26.61 -3.98
C THR A 253 14.34 -25.39 -4.60
N SER A 254 15.56 -25.13 -4.13
CA SER A 254 16.44 -24.03 -4.58
C SER A 254 17.25 -24.42 -5.82
N ASN A 255 17.15 -23.65 -6.91
CA ASN A 255 18.00 -23.79 -8.10
C ASN A 255 19.13 -22.73 -8.14
N CYS A 256 19.43 -22.09 -7.00
CA CYS A 256 20.55 -21.16 -6.84
C CYS A 256 21.89 -21.92 -6.71
N ASP A 257 22.74 -21.82 -7.73
CA ASP A 257 24.03 -22.52 -7.83
C ASP A 257 25.19 -21.81 -7.11
N ALA A 258 26.40 -22.39 -7.18
CA ALA A 258 27.62 -21.82 -6.59
C ALA A 258 28.10 -20.48 -7.22
N LYS A 259 27.45 -19.99 -8.29
CA LYS A 259 27.63 -18.63 -8.81
C LYS A 259 26.60 -17.69 -8.18
N CYS A 260 25.33 -18.10 -8.14
CA CYS A 260 24.23 -17.41 -7.48
C CYS A 260 24.53 -17.15 -5.99
N LEU A 261 25.04 -18.17 -5.27
CA LEU A 261 25.39 -18.11 -3.84
C LEU A 261 26.55 -17.16 -3.48
N LYS A 262 27.16 -16.47 -4.45
CA LYS A 262 28.12 -15.37 -4.19
C LYS A 262 27.41 -14.05 -3.89
N ASP A 263 26.30 -13.82 -4.58
CA ASP A 263 25.52 -12.59 -4.52
C ASP A 263 24.25 -12.75 -3.67
N TRP A 264 23.83 -13.98 -3.37
CA TRP A 264 22.60 -14.31 -2.66
C TRP A 264 22.86 -15.27 -1.50
N THR A 265 22.36 -14.94 -0.31
CA THR A 265 22.46 -15.78 0.89
C THR A 265 21.10 -16.45 1.18
N PRO A 266 20.99 -17.79 1.14
CA PRO A 266 19.79 -18.50 1.58
C PRO A 266 19.42 -18.17 3.02
N VAL A 267 18.16 -17.83 3.30
CA VAL A 267 17.70 -17.52 4.67
C VAL A 267 17.62 -18.82 5.48
N PRO A 268 18.43 -18.99 6.54
CA PRO A 268 18.53 -20.25 7.26
C PRO A 268 17.28 -20.53 8.10
N ALA A 269 16.80 -21.77 8.03
CA ALA A 269 15.81 -22.31 8.94
C ALA A 269 16.49 -23.16 10.03
N PRO A 270 15.97 -23.20 11.27
CA PRO A 270 16.43 -24.13 12.29
C PRO A 270 16.37 -25.60 11.85
N GLU A 271 17.20 -26.46 12.43
CA GLU A 271 17.16 -27.91 12.16
C GLU A 271 15.80 -28.52 12.54
N ILE A 272 15.23 -28.05 13.66
CA ILE A 272 13.91 -28.45 14.18
C ILE A 272 12.72 -27.76 13.46
N ALA A 273 12.95 -26.98 12.41
CA ALA A 273 11.89 -26.30 11.68
C ALA A 273 10.98 -27.31 10.97
N MET A 274 9.67 -27.04 10.98
CA MET A 274 8.65 -27.85 10.32
C MET A 274 7.78 -26.97 9.42
N ASN A 275 7.18 -27.57 8.40
CA ASN A 275 6.22 -26.88 7.53
C ASN A 275 4.95 -26.50 8.34
N ARG A 276 4.48 -25.26 8.20
CA ARG A 276 3.30 -24.71 8.89
C ARG A 276 2.60 -23.71 7.97
N GLY A 277 1.34 -23.96 7.60
CA GLY A 277 0.57 -23.05 6.76
C GLY A 277 1.29 -22.78 5.43
N GLU A 278 1.62 -21.51 5.17
CA GLU A 278 2.35 -21.08 3.98
C GLU A 278 3.88 -21.28 4.08
N TRP A 279 4.41 -21.65 5.24
CA TRP A 279 5.84 -21.81 5.50
C TRP A 279 6.31 -23.25 5.29
N GLY A 280 7.44 -23.41 4.61
CA GLY A 280 8.09 -24.68 4.32
C GLY A 280 9.59 -24.67 4.58
N VAL A 281 10.22 -25.85 4.59
CA VAL A 281 11.65 -26.02 4.82
C VAL A 281 12.31 -26.74 3.64
N VAL A 282 13.28 -26.09 3.02
CA VAL A 282 14.15 -26.64 1.97
C VAL A 282 15.37 -27.27 2.63
N LYS A 283 15.60 -28.57 2.38
CA LYS A 283 16.81 -29.26 2.85
C LYS A 283 17.92 -29.12 1.81
N GLN A 284 18.92 -28.28 2.07
CA GLN A 284 20.03 -28.07 1.14
C GLN A 284 21.02 -29.24 1.18
N ALA A 285 21.59 -29.58 0.02
CA ALA A 285 22.63 -30.62 -0.08
C ALA A 285 23.93 -30.26 0.68
N THR A 286 24.10 -29.00 1.05
CA THR A 286 25.17 -28.47 1.92
C THR A 286 24.97 -28.78 3.41
N GLY A 287 23.82 -29.36 3.81
CA GLY A 287 23.56 -29.81 5.18
C GLY A 287 22.87 -28.81 6.10
N PHE A 288 22.44 -27.64 5.61
CA PHE A 288 21.61 -26.71 6.38
C PHE A 288 20.17 -26.63 5.81
N ASN A 289 19.21 -26.26 6.67
CA ASN A 289 17.84 -26.00 6.27
C ASN A 289 17.69 -24.53 5.83
N GLN A 290 16.91 -24.27 4.77
CA GLN A 290 16.54 -22.93 4.30
C GLN A 290 15.02 -22.75 4.42
N TRP A 291 14.56 -21.55 4.78
CA TRP A 291 13.12 -21.24 4.78
C TRP A 291 12.57 -21.10 3.36
N ALA A 292 11.35 -21.59 3.14
CA ALA A 292 10.52 -21.27 2.00
C ALA A 292 9.18 -20.66 2.47
N PHE A 293 8.61 -19.76 1.66
CA PHE A 293 7.30 -19.16 1.88
C PHE A 293 6.47 -19.27 0.61
N ARG A 294 5.21 -19.71 0.74
CA ARG A 294 4.33 -20.11 -0.38
C ARG A 294 5.01 -21.10 -1.35
N GLY A 295 5.86 -21.96 -0.78
CA GLY A 295 6.69 -22.93 -1.51
C GLY A 295 7.96 -22.37 -2.14
N MET A 296 8.16 -21.05 -2.20
CA MET A 296 9.34 -20.46 -2.84
C MET A 296 10.51 -20.29 -1.84
N PRO A 297 11.74 -20.74 -2.16
CA PRO A 297 12.90 -20.59 -1.27
C PRO A 297 13.27 -19.12 -1.03
N LEU A 298 13.64 -18.77 0.22
CA LEU A 298 13.94 -17.40 0.63
C LEU A 298 15.44 -17.10 0.64
N TYR A 299 15.82 -15.91 0.17
CA TYR A 299 17.20 -15.41 0.14
C TYR A 299 17.28 -13.94 0.60
N THR A 300 18.43 -13.49 1.09
CA THR A 300 18.80 -12.07 1.16
C THR A 300 19.83 -11.73 0.07
N TYR A 301 19.87 -10.48 -0.37
CA TYR A 301 20.83 -10.01 -1.37
C TYR A 301 22.09 -9.44 -0.71
N ASN A 302 23.27 -9.96 -1.08
CA ASN A 302 24.55 -9.61 -0.44
C ASN A 302 25.05 -8.19 -0.76
N LYS A 303 24.34 -7.46 -1.64
CA LYS A 303 24.68 -6.08 -2.07
C LYS A 303 23.51 -5.11 -1.90
N ASP A 304 22.50 -5.46 -1.10
CA ASP A 304 21.50 -4.49 -0.68
C ASP A 304 22.18 -3.37 0.15
N PRO A 305 21.94 -2.08 -0.14
CA PRO A 305 22.59 -0.97 0.55
C PRO A 305 22.09 -0.76 1.98
N GLY A 306 20.99 -1.41 2.38
CA GLY A 306 20.40 -1.29 3.71
C GLY A 306 19.21 -2.22 3.93
N ILE A 307 18.54 -2.02 5.06
CA ILE A 307 17.28 -2.71 5.41
C ILE A 307 16.17 -2.34 4.42
N ARG A 308 15.18 -3.24 4.26
CA ARG A 308 13.95 -3.00 3.48
C ARG A 308 14.16 -2.63 1.99
N SER A 309 15.36 -2.89 1.47
CA SER A 309 15.78 -2.62 0.08
C SER A 309 14.94 -3.37 -0.96
N PHE A 310 14.96 -2.88 -2.19
CA PHE A 310 14.41 -3.53 -3.37
C PHE A 310 15.46 -3.76 -4.48
N ILE A 311 16.72 -3.37 -4.26
CA ILE A 311 17.81 -3.44 -5.26
C ILE A 311 18.04 -4.88 -5.74
N GLY A 312 17.87 -5.87 -4.86
CA GLY A 312 17.91 -7.29 -5.26
C GLY A 312 16.92 -7.64 -6.37
N SER A 313 15.78 -6.95 -6.47
CA SER A 313 14.75 -7.16 -7.49
C SER A 313 15.03 -6.47 -8.84
N ASP A 314 16.12 -5.72 -8.99
CA ASP A 314 16.57 -5.16 -10.27
C ASP A 314 17.76 -5.90 -10.89
N VAL A 315 18.26 -6.97 -10.26
CA VAL A 315 19.42 -7.73 -10.76
C VAL A 315 19.11 -8.25 -12.17
N PRO A 316 19.74 -7.72 -13.23
CA PRO A 316 19.13 -7.71 -14.56
C PRO A 316 19.27 -9.04 -15.32
N ASP A 317 18.24 -9.34 -16.12
CA ASP A 317 18.20 -10.55 -16.94
C ASP A 317 18.72 -10.35 -18.38
N TRP A 318 19.46 -11.35 -18.84
CA TRP A 318 19.39 -11.88 -20.22
C TRP A 318 19.74 -13.38 -20.29
N ARG A 319 19.94 -14.04 -19.13
CA ARG A 319 20.44 -15.41 -18.90
C ARG A 319 20.20 -15.92 -17.47
N ASN A 320 19.52 -15.19 -16.59
CA ASN A 320 19.47 -15.45 -15.15
C ASN A 320 18.13 -14.98 -14.58
N PRO A 321 17.37 -15.84 -13.87
CA PRO A 321 16.01 -15.51 -13.49
C PRO A 321 15.90 -14.29 -12.58
N SER A 322 14.79 -13.58 -12.74
CA SER A 322 14.41 -12.42 -11.94
C SER A 322 14.21 -12.75 -10.46
N TRP A 323 14.27 -11.71 -9.64
CA TRP A 323 14.16 -11.79 -8.18
C TRP A 323 13.06 -10.86 -7.70
N HIS A 324 12.33 -11.28 -6.67
CA HIS A 324 11.13 -10.60 -6.20
C HIS A 324 11.15 -10.45 -4.68
N ASN A 325 11.06 -9.22 -4.18
CA ASN A 325 10.76 -8.94 -2.78
C ASN A 325 9.50 -9.70 -2.33
N VAL A 326 9.56 -10.38 -1.19
CA VAL A 326 8.48 -11.22 -0.68
C VAL A 326 7.51 -10.40 0.17
N TYR A 327 6.22 -10.61 -0.04
CA TYR A 327 5.14 -9.96 0.71
C TYR A 327 4.24 -11.03 1.33
N THR A 328 3.84 -10.86 2.59
CA THR A 328 2.72 -11.62 3.18
C THR A 328 1.42 -11.25 2.47
N GLN A 329 1.24 -9.98 2.12
CA GLN A 329 0.13 -9.45 1.32
C GLN A 329 0.56 -8.23 0.52
N ARG A 330 0.27 -8.19 -0.79
CA ARG A 330 0.39 -6.96 -1.60
C ARG A 330 -0.92 -6.17 -1.58
N ALA A 331 -0.84 -4.85 -1.70
CA ALA A 331 -2.01 -4.03 -2.00
C ALA A 331 -2.56 -4.41 -3.40
N VAL A 332 -3.87 -4.27 -3.60
CA VAL A 332 -4.49 -4.51 -4.90
C VAL A 332 -4.14 -3.36 -5.86
N THR A 333 -3.88 -3.70 -7.12
CA THR A 333 -3.45 -2.78 -8.19
C THR A 333 -4.29 -1.50 -8.25
N PRO A 334 -3.68 -0.30 -8.37
CA PRO A 334 -4.40 0.96 -8.51
C PRO A 334 -5.18 1.04 -9.84
N PRO A 335 -6.10 2.01 -9.99
CA PRO A 335 -6.81 2.26 -11.25
C PRO A 335 -5.87 2.35 -12.45
N ALA A 336 -6.23 1.69 -13.56
CA ALA A 336 -5.35 1.47 -14.73
C ALA A 336 -4.92 2.74 -15.50
N GLN A 337 -5.33 3.93 -15.06
CA GLN A 337 -4.81 5.21 -15.57
C GLN A 337 -3.52 5.68 -14.88
N PHE A 338 -3.15 5.07 -13.74
CA PHE A 338 -1.95 5.41 -13.01
C PHE A 338 -0.73 4.63 -13.53
N THR A 339 0.36 5.33 -13.77
CA THR A 339 1.63 4.77 -14.25
C THR A 339 2.64 4.65 -13.12
N VAL A 340 3.74 3.93 -13.37
CA VAL A 340 4.92 3.89 -12.50
C VAL A 340 6.04 4.65 -13.19
N GLN A 341 6.75 5.51 -12.46
CA GLN A 341 7.90 6.27 -12.97
C GLN A 341 9.12 6.05 -12.08
N GLU A 342 10.30 5.90 -12.68
CA GLU A 342 11.58 6.08 -12.00
C GLU A 342 11.74 7.56 -11.59
N VAL A 343 12.54 7.84 -10.56
CA VAL A 343 12.70 9.20 -10.01
C VAL A 343 14.16 9.57 -9.82
N GLU A 344 14.48 10.87 -9.93
CA GLU A 344 15.85 11.39 -9.87
C GLU A 344 16.62 11.00 -8.59
N PHE A 345 15.91 10.83 -7.47
CA PHE A 345 16.52 10.42 -6.19
C PHE A 345 16.72 8.91 -6.03
N GLY A 346 16.29 8.08 -6.99
CA GLY A 346 16.38 6.62 -6.95
C GLY A 346 15.16 5.95 -6.28
N GLY A 347 14.56 5.00 -7.00
CA GLY A 347 13.30 4.35 -6.62
C GLY A 347 12.19 4.62 -7.62
N HIS A 348 10.93 4.54 -7.17
CA HIS A 348 9.75 4.68 -8.02
C HIS A 348 8.58 5.39 -7.32
N VAL A 349 7.82 6.17 -8.09
CA VAL A 349 6.55 6.78 -7.68
C VAL A 349 5.38 6.29 -8.53
N LEU A 350 4.17 6.44 -7.99
CA LEU A 350 2.94 6.42 -8.78
C LEU A 350 2.78 7.77 -9.49
N ALA A 351 2.31 7.76 -10.74
CA ALA A 351 2.09 8.95 -11.55
C ALA A 351 0.77 8.91 -12.33
N ASP A 352 0.30 10.05 -12.85
CA ASP A 352 -0.88 10.11 -13.72
C ASP A 352 -0.57 9.53 -15.12
N SER A 353 -1.57 9.51 -16.02
CA SER A 353 -1.42 9.00 -17.39
C SER A 353 -0.53 9.85 -18.29
N ARG A 354 0.00 10.99 -17.80
CA ARG A 354 1.02 11.82 -18.45
C ARG A 354 2.40 11.67 -17.78
N GLY A 355 2.53 10.75 -16.81
CA GLY A 355 3.76 10.52 -16.06
C GLY A 355 4.03 11.52 -14.93
N ARG A 356 3.11 12.45 -14.62
CA ARG A 356 3.32 13.43 -13.54
C ARG A 356 3.03 12.80 -12.18
N THR A 357 3.92 12.99 -11.22
CA THR A 357 3.89 12.34 -9.90
C THR A 357 2.57 12.56 -9.15
N ILE A 358 2.05 11.49 -8.54
CA ILE A 358 0.88 11.56 -7.66
C ILE A 358 1.31 12.00 -6.26
N TYR A 359 0.55 12.91 -5.67
CA TYR A 359 0.77 13.42 -4.33
C TYR A 359 -0.38 13.07 -3.38
N LEU A 360 0.01 12.73 -2.15
CA LEU A 360 -0.86 12.68 -0.99
C LEU A 360 -0.64 13.94 -0.17
N TYR A 361 -1.72 14.60 0.24
CA TYR A 361 -1.67 15.61 1.29
C TYR A 361 -1.72 14.91 2.65
N ASN A 362 -0.75 15.18 3.52
CA ASN A 362 -0.78 14.77 4.93
C ASN A 362 -1.09 16.01 5.76
N CYS A 363 -1.94 15.87 6.78
CA CYS A 363 -2.35 16.98 7.64
C CYS A 363 -2.63 16.53 9.07
N ARG A 364 -1.94 17.10 10.06
CA ARG A 364 -2.20 16.86 11.49
C ARG A 364 -2.27 18.20 12.20
N ASP A 365 -3.43 18.48 12.78
CA ASP A 365 -3.66 19.74 13.47
C ASP A 365 -2.74 19.92 14.70
N ASP A 366 -2.57 21.18 15.12
CA ASP A 366 -1.77 21.53 16.30
C ASP A 366 -2.56 21.44 17.62
N SER A 367 -3.73 20.79 17.63
CA SER A 367 -4.43 20.44 18.87
C SER A 367 -3.62 19.40 19.66
N PHE A 368 -3.96 19.23 20.94
CA PHE A 368 -3.40 18.12 21.73
C PHE A 368 -3.79 16.75 21.14
N ALA A 369 -4.97 16.64 20.52
CA ALA A 369 -5.51 15.41 19.95
C ALA A 369 -4.88 14.97 18.61
N GLN A 370 -4.17 15.87 17.91
CA GLN A 370 -3.48 15.62 16.64
C GLN A 370 -4.43 15.03 15.57
N LEU A 371 -5.57 15.68 15.35
CA LEU A 371 -6.61 15.19 14.44
C LEU A 371 -6.18 15.34 12.97
N ALA A 372 -6.74 14.49 12.11
CA ALA A 372 -6.38 14.42 10.70
C ALA A 372 -7.18 15.43 9.87
N CYS A 373 -6.50 16.42 9.28
CA CYS A 373 -7.07 17.48 8.43
C CYS A 373 -6.85 17.21 6.92
N ASP A 374 -6.75 15.93 6.54
CA ASP A 374 -6.45 15.46 5.19
C ASP A 374 -7.65 14.77 4.49
N HIS A 375 -8.84 14.79 5.11
CA HIS A 375 -10.10 14.26 4.58
C HIS A 375 -11.03 15.41 4.13
N PRO A 376 -11.89 15.26 3.10
CA PRO A 376 -12.84 16.32 2.71
C PRO A 376 -13.85 16.74 3.79
N ASP A 377 -14.09 15.88 4.80
CA ASP A 377 -14.93 16.20 5.97
C ASP A 377 -14.18 16.92 7.11
N SER A 378 -12.88 17.21 6.95
CA SER A 378 -12.11 17.94 7.96
C SER A 378 -11.42 19.19 7.39
N ALA A 379 -11.07 20.11 8.30
CA ALA A 379 -10.56 21.47 8.05
C ALA A 379 -9.64 21.59 6.81
N GLN A 380 -10.15 22.24 5.76
CA GLN A 380 -9.46 22.36 4.47
C GLN A 380 -8.50 23.56 4.42
N GLU A 381 -8.56 24.44 5.41
CA GLU A 381 -7.84 25.71 5.50
C GLU A 381 -6.33 25.46 5.60
N TYR A 382 -5.94 24.40 6.32
CA TYR A 382 -4.56 23.90 6.36
C TYR A 382 -4.05 23.56 4.95
N ARG A 383 -4.86 22.89 4.13
CA ARG A 383 -4.48 22.53 2.76
C ARG A 383 -4.40 23.79 1.90
N MET A 384 -5.45 24.62 1.90
CA MET A 384 -5.53 25.85 1.13
C MET A 384 -4.39 26.83 1.45
N ALA A 385 -3.97 26.93 2.71
CA ALA A 385 -2.81 27.71 3.12
C ALA A 385 -1.51 27.21 2.45
N ILE A 386 -1.27 25.89 2.41
CA ILE A 386 -0.05 25.31 1.83
C ILE A 386 -0.04 25.33 0.29
N CYS A 387 -1.16 25.01 -0.38
CA CYS A 387 -1.20 24.96 -1.85
C CYS A 387 -1.45 26.32 -2.51
N GLY A 388 -2.16 27.25 -1.86
CA GLY A 388 -2.66 28.47 -2.49
C GLY A 388 -2.65 29.73 -1.62
N ASN A 389 -2.04 29.71 -0.42
CA ASN A 389 -2.10 30.84 0.52
C ASN A 389 -3.56 31.27 0.84
N GLY A 390 -4.47 30.29 0.92
CA GLY A 390 -5.91 30.49 1.14
C GLY A 390 -6.73 30.70 -0.13
N ASP A 391 -6.10 30.93 -1.29
CA ASP A 391 -6.79 31.08 -2.57
C ASP A 391 -7.03 29.69 -3.23
N PRO A 392 -8.29 29.32 -3.53
CA PRO A 392 -8.62 28.00 -4.06
C PRO A 392 -8.27 27.84 -5.56
N ASP A 393 -8.25 28.92 -6.34
CA ASP A 393 -7.79 28.87 -7.74
C ASP A 393 -6.27 28.68 -7.79
N VAL A 394 -5.51 29.45 -7.01
CA VAL A 394 -4.05 29.28 -6.90
C VAL A 394 -3.70 27.89 -6.33
N CYS A 395 -4.50 27.37 -5.40
CA CYS A 395 -4.35 25.99 -4.92
C CYS A 395 -4.55 24.96 -6.04
N ARG A 396 -5.65 25.06 -6.80
CA ARG A 396 -5.94 24.14 -7.92
C ARG A 396 -4.94 24.25 -9.07
N GLU A 397 -4.35 25.42 -9.30
CA GLU A 397 -3.22 25.57 -10.22
C GLU A 397 -1.94 24.91 -9.68
N THR A 398 -1.63 25.08 -8.39
CA THR A 398 -0.35 24.65 -7.81
C THR A 398 -0.31 23.15 -7.55
N PHE A 399 -1.38 22.61 -6.97
CA PHE A 399 -1.60 21.18 -6.77
C PHE A 399 -2.92 20.73 -7.42
N PRO A 400 -2.97 20.54 -8.75
CA PRO A 400 -4.19 20.08 -9.42
C PRO A 400 -4.62 18.69 -8.95
N TYR A 401 -5.90 18.55 -8.59
CA TYR A 401 -6.54 17.25 -8.32
C TYR A 401 -6.38 16.29 -9.51
N VAL A 402 -6.23 14.99 -9.24
CA VAL A 402 -6.32 13.96 -10.28
C VAL A 402 -7.78 13.68 -10.59
N HIS A 403 -8.25 14.21 -11.71
CA HIS A 403 -9.61 13.96 -12.18
C HIS A 403 -9.88 12.47 -12.46
N ALA A 404 -11.14 12.09 -12.25
CA ALA A 404 -11.72 10.80 -12.57
C ALA A 404 -12.96 10.98 -13.45
N LYS A 405 -13.41 9.92 -14.12
CA LYS A 405 -14.79 9.90 -14.66
C LYS A 405 -15.77 9.63 -13.50
N PRO A 406 -16.98 10.21 -13.51
CA PRO A 406 -17.96 10.01 -12.42
C PRO A 406 -18.34 8.54 -12.16
N ASP A 407 -18.22 7.70 -13.19
CA ASP A 407 -18.57 6.27 -13.20
C ASP A 407 -17.34 5.34 -13.07
N ALA A 408 -16.13 5.88 -12.97
CA ALA A 408 -14.91 5.09 -12.90
C ALA A 408 -14.82 4.29 -11.57
N LYS A 409 -14.21 3.11 -11.65
CA LYS A 409 -14.11 2.16 -10.54
C LYS A 409 -12.71 1.59 -10.41
N SER A 410 -12.43 1.05 -9.23
CA SER A 410 -11.20 0.38 -8.86
C SER A 410 -11.52 -1.02 -8.36
N ASP A 411 -10.71 -2.01 -8.71
CA ASP A 411 -10.74 -3.34 -8.08
C ASP A 411 -10.10 -3.32 -6.67
N SER A 412 -9.35 -2.25 -6.36
CA SER A 412 -8.71 -1.99 -5.08
C SER A 412 -9.55 -1.04 -4.24
N THR A 413 -10.05 -1.49 -3.09
CA THR A 413 -10.85 -0.68 -2.14
C THR A 413 -10.10 0.53 -1.58
N LEU A 414 -8.77 0.55 -1.71
CA LEU A 414 -7.94 1.71 -1.36
C LEU A 414 -8.16 2.92 -2.29
N TRP A 415 -8.89 2.77 -3.41
CA TRP A 415 -9.11 3.84 -4.38
C TRP A 415 -10.59 4.03 -4.69
N THR A 416 -11.08 5.25 -4.53
CA THR A 416 -12.47 5.64 -4.82
C THR A 416 -12.53 6.86 -5.74
N VAL A 417 -13.67 7.05 -6.40
CA VAL A 417 -14.02 8.33 -7.04
C VAL A 417 -14.93 9.09 -6.10
N MET A 418 -14.71 10.40 -5.94
CA MET A 418 -15.56 11.27 -5.14
C MET A 418 -15.84 12.59 -5.85
N ALA A 419 -17.00 13.16 -5.55
CA ALA A 419 -17.38 14.51 -5.95
C ALA A 419 -16.90 15.50 -4.88
N ILE A 420 -16.13 16.49 -5.31
CA ILE A 420 -15.53 17.53 -4.49
C ILE A 420 -16.00 18.89 -5.00
N ASP A 421 -16.39 19.79 -4.10
CA ASP A 421 -16.52 21.20 -4.44
C ASP A 421 -15.09 21.73 -4.68
N PRO A 422 -14.75 22.20 -5.89
CA PRO A 422 -13.40 22.66 -6.17
C PRO A 422 -12.98 23.86 -5.29
N GLN A 423 -13.93 24.68 -4.84
CA GLN A 423 -13.68 25.94 -4.13
C GLN A 423 -13.37 25.74 -2.64
N THR A 424 -14.08 24.85 -1.94
CA THR A 424 -13.74 24.50 -0.54
C THR A 424 -12.81 23.29 -0.43
N GLY A 425 -12.88 22.36 -1.39
CA GLY A 425 -12.27 21.03 -1.27
C GLY A 425 -13.00 20.09 -0.31
N ARG A 426 -14.12 20.51 0.30
CA ARG A 426 -15.05 19.63 1.00
C ARG A 426 -15.87 18.82 -0.03
N HIS A 427 -16.67 17.85 0.43
CA HIS A 427 -17.56 17.09 -0.45
C HIS A 427 -18.57 17.98 -1.18
N ALA A 428 -18.77 17.73 -2.47
CA ALA A 428 -19.76 18.47 -3.25
C ALA A 428 -21.20 18.14 -2.80
N ALA A 429 -22.06 19.15 -2.75
CA ALA A 429 -23.48 18.96 -2.50
C ALA A 429 -24.14 18.12 -3.61
N ALA A 430 -25.15 17.32 -3.23
CA ALA A 430 -25.85 16.44 -4.17
C ALA A 430 -26.53 17.25 -5.30
N GLY A 431 -26.05 17.05 -6.54
CA GLY A 431 -26.55 17.77 -7.72
C GLY A 431 -25.87 19.12 -8.00
N ALA A 432 -24.79 19.47 -7.30
CA ALA A 432 -23.97 20.64 -7.61
C ALA A 432 -23.40 20.56 -9.04
N THR A 433 -23.56 21.64 -9.82
CA THR A 433 -23.22 21.69 -11.26
C THR A 433 -21.74 21.97 -11.55
N ASP A 434 -21.01 22.41 -10.52
CA ASP A 434 -19.60 22.78 -10.48
C ASP A 434 -18.72 21.74 -9.76
N ALA A 435 -19.33 20.64 -9.28
CA ALA A 435 -18.63 19.53 -8.65
C ALA A 435 -17.60 18.88 -9.59
N ILE A 436 -16.37 18.73 -9.11
CA ILE A 436 -15.33 17.98 -9.81
C ILE A 436 -15.26 16.54 -9.30
N TYR A 437 -15.14 15.59 -10.22
CA TYR A 437 -14.92 14.18 -9.91
C TYR A 437 -13.43 13.88 -9.90
N VAL A 438 -12.94 13.35 -8.78
CA VAL A 438 -11.51 13.15 -8.52
C VAL A 438 -11.24 11.75 -7.97
N TRP A 439 -10.05 11.24 -8.21
CA TRP A 439 -9.57 10.04 -7.53
C TRP A 439 -9.13 10.36 -6.11
N ALA A 440 -9.50 9.47 -5.19
CA ALA A 440 -9.10 9.50 -3.80
C ALA A 440 -8.42 8.18 -3.40
N TYR A 441 -7.37 8.28 -2.60
CA TYR A 441 -6.69 7.14 -1.97
C TYR A 441 -7.06 7.10 -0.49
N ARG A 442 -7.64 6.00 0.00
CA ARG A 442 -8.16 5.86 1.37
C ARG A 442 -9.06 7.05 1.74
N MET A 443 -10.02 7.34 0.85
CA MET A 443 -10.97 8.47 0.86
C MET A 443 -10.35 9.87 0.95
N ARG A 444 -9.07 10.05 0.57
CA ARG A 444 -8.44 11.38 0.50
C ARG A 444 -8.10 11.71 -0.95
N PRO A 445 -8.56 12.85 -1.50
CA PRO A 445 -8.22 13.23 -2.88
C PRO A 445 -6.72 13.18 -3.13
N VAL A 446 -6.32 12.71 -4.31
CA VAL A 446 -4.91 12.71 -4.73
C VAL A 446 -4.65 13.80 -5.76
N TYR A 447 -3.43 14.32 -5.75
CA TYR A 447 -3.03 15.52 -6.48
C TYR A 447 -1.89 15.22 -7.44
N THR A 448 -1.59 16.18 -8.29
CA THR A 448 -0.31 16.32 -9.01
C THR A 448 0.30 17.67 -8.66
N TYR A 449 1.55 17.94 -9.02
CA TYR A 449 2.16 19.27 -8.85
C TYR A 449 2.38 19.96 -10.22
N ARG A 450 2.27 21.30 -10.27
CA ARG A 450 2.50 22.05 -11.51
C ARG A 450 3.96 22.15 -11.95
N GLY A 451 4.90 21.95 -11.03
CA GLY A 451 6.34 21.94 -11.31
C GLY A 451 6.87 20.60 -11.84
N ASP A 452 6.01 19.58 -11.98
CA ASP A 452 6.36 18.29 -12.57
C ASP A 452 5.99 18.31 -14.07
N THR A 453 6.89 18.88 -14.88
CA THR A 453 6.69 19.04 -16.33
C THR A 453 7.10 17.82 -17.14
N GLU A 454 7.85 16.90 -16.55
CA GLU A 454 8.38 15.68 -17.18
C GLU A 454 8.12 14.45 -16.29
N PRO A 455 8.06 13.23 -16.85
CA PRO A 455 7.82 12.02 -16.07
C PRO A 455 8.91 11.76 -15.03
N GLY A 456 8.53 11.31 -13.84
CA GLY A 456 9.48 10.97 -12.76
C GLY A 456 10.01 12.17 -11.97
N VAL A 457 9.72 13.40 -12.39
CA VAL A 457 9.99 14.62 -11.61
C VAL A 457 9.09 14.66 -10.38
N THR A 458 9.65 14.99 -9.22
CA THR A 458 8.93 15.03 -7.93
C THR A 458 9.06 16.38 -7.22
N ASN A 459 8.99 17.50 -7.94
CA ASN A 459 9.22 18.85 -7.40
C ASN A 459 8.17 19.29 -6.36
N GLY A 460 7.02 18.62 -6.32
CA GLY A 460 6.01 18.82 -5.26
C GLY A 460 6.35 18.14 -3.93
N ASP A 461 7.39 17.29 -3.88
CA ASP A 461 7.65 16.48 -2.70
C ASP A 461 8.24 17.30 -1.55
N GLY A 462 7.56 17.21 -0.41
CA GLY A 462 7.96 17.88 0.81
C GLY A 462 7.59 19.36 0.88
N ILE A 463 6.79 19.88 -0.06
CA ILE A 463 6.19 21.21 0.06
C ILE A 463 5.23 21.22 1.25
N GLY A 464 5.44 22.17 2.17
CA GLY A 464 4.73 22.28 3.43
C GLY A 464 5.54 21.80 4.63
N GLU A 465 4.87 21.61 5.76
CA GLU A 465 5.54 21.49 7.06
C GLU A 465 6.31 20.18 7.24
N PHE A 466 7.51 20.30 7.81
CA PHE A 466 8.42 19.20 8.13
C PHE A 466 8.66 18.27 6.94
N THR A 467 9.00 18.87 5.79
CA THR A 467 9.17 18.18 4.49
C THR A 467 7.90 17.45 4.05
N GLY A 468 6.76 18.14 4.12
CA GLY A 468 5.44 17.66 3.70
C GLY A 468 4.82 16.56 4.58
N ARG A 469 5.44 16.24 5.71
CA ARG A 469 5.07 15.09 6.56
C ARG A 469 3.98 15.40 7.59
N ARG A 470 3.87 16.66 8.01
CA ARG A 470 2.81 17.09 8.95
C ARG A 470 1.62 17.69 8.24
N ASN A 471 1.85 18.85 7.59
CA ASN A 471 0.84 19.67 6.91
C ASN A 471 1.43 20.04 5.54
N GLY A 472 1.26 19.17 4.54
CA GLY A 472 1.89 19.33 3.24
C GLY A 472 1.82 18.09 2.34
N TYR A 473 2.53 18.15 1.23
CA TYR A 473 2.43 17.17 0.15
C TYR A 473 3.63 16.23 0.13
N LYS A 474 3.36 14.92 -0.01
CA LYS A 474 4.35 13.87 -0.25
C LYS A 474 4.04 13.14 -1.55
N ALA A 475 5.08 12.85 -2.32
CA ALA A 475 4.96 11.97 -3.47
C ALA A 475 4.45 10.58 -3.04
N PHE A 476 3.65 9.93 -3.88
CA PHE A 476 3.21 8.55 -3.68
C PHE A 476 4.36 7.61 -4.05
N VAL A 477 5.35 7.55 -3.16
CA VAL A 477 6.54 6.69 -3.28
C VAL A 477 6.11 5.23 -3.15
N LEU A 478 6.38 4.43 -4.18
CA LEU A 478 6.19 2.98 -4.21
C LEU A 478 7.42 2.25 -3.68
N ARG A 479 8.59 2.87 -3.89
CA ARG A 479 9.93 2.44 -3.49
C ARG A 479 10.86 3.66 -3.45
N ASP A 480 11.79 3.67 -2.51
CA ASP A 480 12.85 4.67 -2.37
C ASP A 480 14.10 3.92 -1.92
N ASP A 481 15.21 4.12 -2.64
CA ASP A 481 16.45 3.34 -2.47
C ASP A 481 17.36 3.86 -1.35
N PHE A 482 17.08 5.02 -0.76
CA PHE A 482 17.96 5.68 0.22
C PHE A 482 17.24 6.25 1.45
N GLY A 483 16.01 6.76 1.31
CA GLY A 483 15.27 7.49 2.36
C GLY A 483 14.18 6.71 3.09
N GLU A 484 13.85 5.49 2.64
CA GLU A 484 12.70 4.68 3.07
C GLU A 484 11.33 5.38 2.97
N ASN A 485 11.12 6.38 2.09
CA ASN A 485 9.86 7.12 2.03
C ASN A 485 8.63 6.25 1.66
N ALA A 486 8.80 5.05 1.11
CA ALA A 486 7.72 4.07 0.93
C ALA A 486 7.19 3.45 2.26
N PHE A 487 7.97 3.53 3.34
CA PHE A 487 7.70 2.92 4.66
C PHE A 487 7.45 3.95 5.78
N ARG A 488 7.45 5.24 5.44
CA ARG A 488 7.43 6.36 6.38
C ARG A 488 6.46 7.43 5.88
N ARG A 489 5.71 8.05 6.78
CA ARG A 489 4.92 9.25 6.51
C ARG A 489 5.37 10.37 7.44
#